data_AF-A0A835AF51-F1
#
_entry.id   AF-A0A835AF51-F1
#
_cell.length_a   1.000
_cell.length_b   1.000
_cell.length_c   1.000
_cell.angle_alpha   90.00
_cell.angle_beta   90.00
_cell.angle_gamma   90.00
#
_symmetry.space_group_name_H-M   'P 1'
#
loop_
_entity.id
_entity.type
_entity.pdbx_description
1 polymer ?
#
loop_
_entity_poly.entity_id
_entity_poly.type
_entity_poly.pdbx_seq_one_letter_code
_entity_poly.pdbx_strand_id
1 'polypeptide(L)'
;MEISYASHCTVNEQRIPSSIEAVSTLLVLATVTLQVALVVHAYRSFPELKHAEMDKQVKEMLQLIEEDGDSFAKKAQMYYQRRPMLITHVENFYRMYRALAERYDNVTGELRKNIPTKLQLTGSLTNSECGSELQRSPSPSPEPLQRSWTRAQSPRAAGFDFFLSNKNNDSPASRKEPEDQASQSESDAKSEDGEDDGIAYTLHQRVLELEDELNMANLKLDDANKKLEVLEEQSLKCHCDYKENGNVADQTKNVSNIKGELMETRERMQSSQEEIRALQKNVESSTILSKENSNLLEQNKKLEAEITKLKEGLDSERRRFEEELSEKDGEISKLKQNLADASEKLLQENSTNGARISELQKSVEDIRSKLEKVSKEKLLVENQVKELEEANAEADMYCQELTAGAEKLSEEKFRHEAEILTMQQSLKDLKSIIESLAKEKSLMTSWFTDLEQVVGRGKNIFAE
;
A
#
# COMPACT_ATOMS: atom_id res chain seq x y z
N MET A 1 70.23 7.86 -48.76
CA MET A 1 70.46 8.34 -47.39
C MET A 1 69.17 9.00 -46.89
N GLU A 2 68.06 8.26 -46.71
CA GLU A 2 67.80 7.07 -45.84
C GLU A 2 67.49 7.48 -44.38
N ILE A 3 66.24 7.26 -43.91
CA ILE A 3 65.80 6.16 -42.98
C ILE A 3 66.26 6.44 -41.53
N SER A 4 65.46 6.38 -40.45
CA SER A 4 64.15 5.75 -40.13
C SER A 4 63.18 6.74 -39.44
N TYR A 5 61.84 6.66 -39.51
CA TYR A 5 60.91 5.63 -39.00
C TYR A 5 60.85 5.42 -37.47
N ALA A 6 59.74 5.85 -36.85
CA ALA A 6 59.13 5.22 -35.66
C ALA A 6 57.70 5.77 -35.46
N SER A 7 56.66 5.00 -35.79
CA SER A 7 55.25 5.39 -35.60
C SER A 7 54.67 4.74 -34.33
N HIS A 8 54.06 5.55 -33.45
CA HIS A 8 53.31 5.03 -32.30
C HIS A 8 51.92 4.52 -32.72
N CYS A 9 51.68 3.21 -32.57
CA CYS A 9 50.35 2.60 -32.54
C CYS A 9 50.39 1.31 -31.71
N THR A 10 50.08 1.41 -30.41
CA THR A 10 49.84 0.25 -29.54
C THR A 10 48.34 0.04 -29.38
N VAL A 11 47.82 -1.04 -29.96
CA VAL A 11 46.42 -1.45 -29.83
C VAL A 11 46.12 -1.78 -28.37
N ASN A 12 45.01 -1.27 -27.84
CA ASN A 12 44.57 -1.55 -26.47
C ASN A 12 43.76 -2.86 -26.45
N GLU A 13 44.48 -3.98 -26.30
CA GLU A 13 43.94 -5.33 -26.47
C GLU A 13 43.02 -5.75 -25.31
N GLN A 14 41.73 -5.91 -25.60
CA GLN A 14 40.73 -6.30 -24.59
C GLN A 14 40.94 -7.77 -24.18
N ARG A 15 41.56 -7.98 -23.01
CA ARG A 15 41.75 -9.31 -22.42
C ARG A 15 40.41 -9.99 -22.15
N ILE A 16 40.02 -10.89 -23.05
CA ILE A 16 38.93 -11.85 -22.82
C ILE A 16 39.35 -12.75 -21.64
N PRO A 17 38.53 -12.88 -20.58
CA PRO A 17 38.87 -13.76 -19.45
C PRO A 17 38.88 -15.23 -19.91
N SER A 18 39.80 -16.02 -19.39
CA SER A 18 39.85 -17.44 -19.68
C SER A 18 38.60 -18.16 -19.16
N SER A 19 38.24 -19.29 -19.77
CA SER A 19 37.08 -20.10 -19.34
C SER A 19 37.15 -20.50 -17.86
N ILE A 20 38.36 -20.67 -17.31
CA ILE A 20 38.61 -20.98 -15.90
C ILE A 20 38.31 -19.77 -15.00
N GLU A 21 38.70 -18.56 -15.39
CA GLU A 21 38.36 -17.32 -14.66
C GLU A 21 36.85 -17.03 -14.69
N ALA A 22 36.18 -17.32 -15.81
CA ALA A 22 34.73 -17.22 -15.94
C ALA A 22 33.99 -18.21 -15.01
N VAL A 23 34.42 -19.48 -14.96
CA VAL A 23 33.86 -20.48 -14.05
C VAL A 23 34.14 -20.13 -12.58
N SER A 24 35.34 -19.64 -12.26
CA SER A 24 35.71 -19.22 -10.91
C SER A 24 34.87 -18.04 -10.42
N THR A 25 34.69 -17.01 -11.25
CA THR A 25 33.86 -15.85 -10.91
C THR A 25 32.38 -16.20 -10.81
N LEU A 26 31.85 -17.09 -11.68
CA LEU A 26 30.50 -17.63 -11.54
C LEU A 26 30.31 -18.44 -10.26
N LEU A 27 31.30 -19.25 -9.85
CA LEU A 27 31.24 -20.02 -8.60
C LEU A 27 31.23 -19.10 -7.37
N VAL A 28 32.04 -18.04 -7.36
CA VAL A 28 32.04 -17.02 -6.29
C VAL A 28 30.73 -16.24 -6.25
N LEU A 29 30.17 -15.87 -7.40
CA LEU A 29 28.86 -15.23 -7.46
C LEU A 29 27.74 -16.17 -6.98
N ALA A 30 27.81 -17.46 -7.30
CA ALA A 30 26.86 -18.47 -6.83
C ALA A 30 26.94 -18.67 -5.30
N THR A 31 28.14 -18.73 -4.71
CA THR A 31 28.27 -18.87 -3.24
C THR A 31 27.83 -17.60 -2.51
N VAL A 32 28.19 -16.41 -3.01
CA VAL A 32 27.73 -15.14 -2.43
C VAL A 32 26.22 -14.97 -2.54
N THR A 33 25.61 -15.30 -3.69
CA THR A 33 24.14 -15.24 -3.83
C THR A 33 23.42 -16.28 -2.98
N LEU A 34 23.96 -17.49 -2.81
CA LEU A 34 23.44 -18.48 -1.86
C LEU A 34 23.56 -18.01 -0.41
N GLN A 35 24.68 -17.40 -0.01
CA GLN A 35 24.86 -16.83 1.33
C GLN A 35 23.88 -15.68 1.58
N VAL A 36 23.74 -14.74 0.64
CA VAL A 36 22.76 -13.65 0.72
C VAL A 36 21.33 -14.20 0.75
N ALA A 37 20.99 -15.22 -0.05
CA ALA A 37 19.68 -15.85 -0.04
C ALA A 37 19.38 -16.56 1.29
N LEU A 38 20.33 -17.31 1.86
CA LEU A 38 20.19 -17.93 3.19
C LEU A 38 20.02 -16.89 4.29
N VAL A 39 20.78 -15.79 4.23
CA VAL A 39 20.70 -14.68 5.19
C VAL A 39 19.36 -13.95 5.07
N VAL A 40 18.89 -13.65 3.86
CA VAL A 40 17.56 -13.04 3.61
C VAL A 40 16.42 -13.98 4.03
N HIS A 41 16.54 -15.29 3.77
CA HIS A 41 15.57 -16.28 4.22
C HIS A 41 15.52 -16.36 5.76
N ALA A 42 16.68 -16.33 6.43
CA ALA A 42 16.74 -16.24 7.88
C ALA A 42 16.09 -14.96 8.41
N TYR A 43 16.33 -13.79 7.79
CA TYR A 43 15.64 -12.55 8.14
C TYR A 43 14.15 -12.54 7.85
N ARG A 44 13.66 -13.39 6.95
CA ARG A 44 12.23 -13.49 6.64
C ARG A 44 11.49 -14.44 7.58
N SER A 45 12.04 -15.62 7.83
CA SER A 45 11.39 -16.65 8.68
C SER A 45 11.48 -16.36 10.18
N PHE A 46 12.50 -15.63 10.65
CA PHE A 46 12.75 -15.43 12.08
C PHE A 46 11.85 -14.38 12.77
N PRO A 47 11.42 -13.29 12.11
CA PRO A 47 10.40 -12.38 12.65
C PRO A 47 9.01 -13.03 12.72
N GLU A 48 8.61 -13.78 11.69
CA GLU A 48 7.26 -14.35 11.57
C GLU A 48 6.92 -15.30 12.74
N LEU A 49 7.83 -16.24 13.08
CA LEU A 49 7.65 -17.11 14.25
C LEU A 49 7.67 -16.35 15.59
N LYS A 50 8.41 -15.23 15.67
CA LYS A 50 8.52 -14.45 16.91
C LYS A 50 7.33 -13.53 17.15
N HIS A 51 6.74 -12.97 16.09
CA HIS A 51 5.51 -12.20 16.20
C HIS A 51 4.39 -13.04 16.81
N ALA A 52 4.16 -14.25 16.29
CA ALA A 52 3.14 -15.15 16.81
C ALA A 52 3.27 -15.45 18.33
N GLU A 53 4.50 -15.66 18.84
CA GLU A 53 4.72 -15.90 20.27
C GLU A 53 4.68 -14.61 21.12
N MET A 54 5.07 -13.46 20.58
CA MET A 54 4.88 -12.16 21.25
C MET A 54 3.41 -11.78 21.35
N ASP A 55 2.65 -11.91 20.26
CA ASP A 55 1.22 -11.60 20.20
C ASP A 55 0.42 -12.53 21.13
N LYS A 56 0.84 -13.80 21.25
CA LYS A 56 0.34 -14.75 22.25
C LYS A 56 0.61 -14.29 23.68
N GLN A 57 1.85 -13.93 24.04
CA GLN A 57 2.15 -13.44 25.39
C GLN A 57 1.41 -12.13 25.73
N VAL A 58 1.25 -11.22 24.76
CA VAL A 58 0.45 -9.99 24.93
C VAL A 58 -1.03 -10.33 25.19
N LYS A 59 -1.58 -11.33 24.49
CA LYS A 59 -2.96 -11.81 24.70
C LYS A 59 -3.14 -12.48 26.06
N GLU A 60 -2.19 -13.29 26.49
CA GLU A 60 -2.16 -13.91 27.83
C GLU A 60 -2.05 -12.84 28.94
N MET A 61 -1.26 -11.78 28.72
CA MET A 61 -1.20 -10.62 29.62
C MET A 61 -2.52 -9.85 29.72
N LEU A 62 -3.23 -9.65 28.60
CA LEU A 62 -4.53 -8.96 28.58
C LEU A 62 -5.59 -9.76 29.34
N GLN A 63 -5.64 -11.08 29.17
CA GLN A 63 -6.55 -11.97 29.92
C GLN A 63 -6.30 -11.98 31.43
N LEU A 64 -5.07 -11.69 31.88
CA LEU A 64 -4.79 -11.50 33.30
C LEU A 64 -5.34 -10.17 33.86
N ILE A 65 -5.67 -9.21 32.99
CA ILE A 65 -6.19 -7.88 33.34
C ILE A 65 -7.73 -7.81 33.21
N GLU A 66 -8.35 -8.57 32.29
CA GLU A 66 -9.81 -8.63 32.10
C GLU A 66 -10.57 -9.07 33.37
N GLU A 67 -11.63 -8.36 33.75
CA GLU A 67 -12.15 -8.37 35.14
C GLU A 67 -13.37 -9.29 35.38
N ASP A 68 -13.15 -10.60 35.57
CA ASP A 68 -14.19 -11.60 35.93
C ASP A 68 -14.72 -11.50 37.38
N GLY A 69 -14.91 -10.27 37.88
CA GLY A 69 -15.05 -9.95 39.30
C GLY A 69 -16.41 -9.39 39.69
N ASP A 70 -17.46 -10.24 39.72
CA ASP A 70 -18.86 -9.90 40.10
C ASP A 70 -19.04 -9.27 41.49
N SER A 71 -17.97 -9.14 42.28
CA SER A 71 -17.97 -8.53 43.62
C SER A 71 -16.57 -8.06 44.00
N PHE A 72 -16.50 -6.93 44.72
CA PHE A 72 -15.25 -6.26 45.06
C PHE A 72 -14.22 -7.16 45.77
N ALA A 73 -14.65 -8.01 46.71
CA ALA A 73 -13.76 -8.95 47.40
C ALA A 73 -13.15 -10.00 46.45
N LYS A 74 -13.94 -10.54 45.51
CA LYS A 74 -13.50 -11.47 44.46
C LYS A 74 -12.50 -10.78 43.52
N LYS A 75 -12.79 -9.54 43.11
CA LYS A 75 -11.89 -8.70 42.29
C LYS A 75 -10.54 -8.45 43.00
N ALA A 76 -10.55 -8.08 44.29
CA ALA A 76 -9.34 -7.89 45.07
C ALA A 76 -8.51 -9.18 45.22
N GLN A 77 -9.16 -10.31 45.52
CA GLN A 77 -8.52 -11.62 45.61
C GLN A 77 -7.85 -12.02 44.27
N MET A 78 -8.58 -11.89 43.16
CA MET A 78 -8.08 -12.19 41.82
C MET A 78 -6.92 -11.27 41.43
N TYR A 79 -6.95 -9.98 41.78
CA TYR A 79 -5.83 -9.07 41.57
C TYR A 79 -4.55 -9.56 42.25
N TYR A 80 -4.59 -9.91 43.54
CA TYR A 80 -3.41 -10.41 44.25
C TYR A 80 -2.89 -11.76 43.71
N GLN A 81 -3.76 -12.60 43.14
CA GLN A 81 -3.37 -13.88 42.51
C GLN A 81 -2.79 -13.70 41.10
N ARG A 82 -3.39 -12.85 40.25
CA ARG A 82 -2.97 -12.63 38.87
C ARG A 82 -1.74 -11.72 38.74
N ARG A 83 -1.56 -10.77 39.66
CA ARG A 83 -0.43 -9.81 39.67
C ARG A 83 0.96 -10.46 39.53
N PRO A 84 1.36 -11.51 40.28
CA PRO A 84 2.66 -12.14 40.08
C PRO A 84 2.81 -12.77 38.69
N MET A 85 1.76 -13.41 38.17
CA MET A 85 1.79 -14.00 36.82
C MET A 85 1.96 -12.93 35.74
N LEU A 86 1.27 -11.78 35.88
CA LEU A 86 1.39 -10.65 34.96
C LEU A 86 2.81 -10.06 34.95
N ILE A 87 3.45 -9.95 36.13
CA ILE A 87 4.85 -9.50 36.25
C ILE A 87 5.78 -10.45 35.49
N THR A 88 5.64 -11.77 35.64
CA THR A 88 6.47 -12.75 34.93
C THR A 88 6.32 -12.67 33.41
N HIS A 89 5.11 -12.42 32.89
CA HIS A 89 4.92 -12.25 31.43
C HIS A 89 5.58 -10.95 30.93
N VAL A 90 5.44 -9.83 31.66
CA VAL A 90 6.10 -8.57 31.33
C VAL A 90 7.63 -8.70 31.34
N GLU A 91 8.21 -9.40 32.32
CA GLU A 91 9.65 -9.68 32.37
C GLU A 91 10.12 -10.54 31.19
N ASN A 92 9.37 -11.58 30.82
CA ASN A 92 9.69 -12.43 29.68
C ASN A 92 9.59 -11.68 28.34
N PHE A 93 8.54 -10.87 28.16
CA PHE A 93 8.37 -10.01 26.99
C PHE A 93 9.54 -9.02 26.86
N TYR A 94 9.94 -8.37 27.96
CA TYR A 94 11.10 -7.46 27.97
C TYR A 94 12.41 -8.18 27.65
N ARG A 95 12.63 -9.39 28.18
CA ARG A 95 13.79 -10.24 27.84
C ARG A 95 13.78 -10.63 26.36
N MET A 96 12.63 -10.97 25.78
CA MET A 96 12.48 -11.32 24.36
C MET A 96 12.75 -10.13 23.44
N TYR A 97 12.20 -8.95 23.78
CA TYR A 97 12.45 -7.69 23.06
C TYR A 97 13.93 -7.30 23.10
N ARG A 98 14.55 -7.34 24.28
CA ARG A 98 15.98 -7.06 24.45
C ARG A 98 16.85 -8.03 23.64
N ALA A 99 16.56 -9.33 23.69
CA ALA A 99 17.25 -10.35 22.90
C ALA A 99 16.88 -10.36 21.40
N LEU A 100 16.01 -9.45 20.94
CA LEU A 100 15.80 -9.11 19.54
C LEU A 100 16.66 -7.88 19.15
N ALA A 101 16.61 -6.82 19.95
CA ALA A 101 17.43 -5.61 19.77
C ALA A 101 18.94 -5.94 19.74
N GLU A 102 19.45 -6.69 20.73
CA GLU A 102 20.87 -7.11 20.79
C GLU A 102 21.29 -7.92 19.55
N ARG A 103 20.36 -8.67 18.93
CA ARG A 103 20.62 -9.37 17.65
C ARG A 103 20.62 -8.41 16.46
N TYR A 104 19.71 -7.44 16.42
CA TYR A 104 19.69 -6.41 15.38
C TYR A 104 20.95 -5.53 15.41
N ASP A 105 21.44 -5.18 16.60
CA ASP A 105 22.69 -4.44 16.79
C ASP A 105 23.91 -5.25 16.39
N ASN A 106 23.98 -6.55 16.76
CA ASN A 106 25.04 -7.44 16.30
C ASN A 106 25.07 -7.54 14.77
N VAL A 107 23.92 -7.77 14.14
CA VAL A 107 23.76 -7.82 12.67
C VAL A 107 24.19 -6.50 12.00
N THR A 108 23.71 -5.37 12.50
CA THR A 108 23.99 -4.05 11.92
C THR A 108 25.42 -3.61 12.22
N GLY A 109 26.04 -4.11 13.29
CA GLY A 109 27.45 -3.96 13.61
C GLY A 109 28.36 -4.82 12.74
N GLU A 110 28.00 -6.08 12.51
CA GLU A 110 28.71 -7.00 11.62
C GLU A 110 28.62 -6.57 10.16
N LEU A 111 27.46 -6.11 9.70
CA LEU A 111 27.33 -5.53 8.36
C LEU A 111 28.26 -4.32 8.18
N ARG A 112 28.32 -3.42 9.17
CA ARG A 112 29.25 -2.27 9.17
C ARG A 112 30.74 -2.66 9.23
N LYS A 113 31.08 -3.81 9.83
CA LYS A 113 32.45 -4.37 9.86
C LYS A 113 32.83 -5.08 8.55
N ASN A 114 31.86 -5.66 7.85
CA ASN A 114 32.09 -6.43 6.61
C ASN A 114 31.97 -5.60 5.32
N ILE A 115 31.46 -4.36 5.37
CA ILE A 115 31.59 -3.40 4.28
C ILE A 115 33.09 -3.08 4.10
N PRO A 116 33.71 -3.36 2.93
CA PRO A 116 35.14 -3.12 2.75
C PRO A 116 35.47 -1.62 2.85
N THR A 117 36.49 -1.29 3.66
CA THR A 117 36.97 0.08 3.94
C THR A 117 37.27 0.88 2.66
N LYS A 118 37.53 0.20 1.54
CA LYS A 118 37.81 0.81 0.22
C LYS A 118 36.64 1.60 -0.38
N LEU A 119 35.40 1.45 0.13
CA LEU A 119 34.26 2.30 -0.26
C LEU A 119 34.03 3.52 0.64
N GLN A 120 34.75 3.67 1.75
CA GLN A 120 34.66 4.86 2.62
C GLN A 120 35.46 6.07 2.08
N LEU A 121 36.23 5.88 1.00
CA LEU A 121 37.13 6.89 0.43
C LEU A 121 36.48 7.84 -0.60
N THR A 122 35.21 7.62 -0.97
CA THR A 122 34.46 8.50 -1.89
C THR A 122 33.20 9.05 -1.22
N GLY A 123 33.38 9.63 -0.02
CA GLY A 123 32.28 10.18 0.79
C GLY A 123 32.68 11.25 1.80
N SER A 124 33.91 11.77 1.73
CA SER A 124 34.37 12.86 2.60
C SER A 124 34.47 14.18 1.82
N LEU A 125 33.40 14.97 1.88
CA LEU A 125 33.48 16.41 1.73
C LEU A 125 32.52 17.06 2.74
N THR A 126 33.00 18.09 3.43
CA THR A 126 32.32 18.87 4.48
C THR A 126 32.01 18.15 5.81
N ASN A 127 32.85 18.48 6.82
CA ASN A 127 32.46 18.82 8.20
C ASN A 127 31.94 17.68 9.12
N SER A 128 32.27 17.61 10.42
CA SER A 128 33.31 18.28 11.22
C SER A 128 33.62 17.41 12.45
N GLU A 129 34.78 17.63 13.07
CA GLU A 129 35.21 16.98 14.31
C GLU A 129 34.34 17.37 15.53
N CYS A 130 33.68 16.38 16.15
CA CYS A 130 33.47 16.27 17.60
C CYS A 130 32.96 14.85 17.94
N GLY A 131 33.04 14.43 19.21
CA GLY A 131 32.56 13.13 19.67
C GLY A 131 31.59 13.20 20.85
N SER A 132 31.27 12.02 21.37
CA SER A 132 30.58 11.75 22.65
C SER A 132 29.05 11.96 22.76
N GLU A 133 28.41 10.85 23.16
CA GLU A 133 27.35 10.73 24.18
C GLU A 133 26.00 11.49 24.08
N LEU A 134 24.94 10.66 23.96
CA LEU A 134 23.74 10.63 24.82
C LEU A 134 22.67 11.76 24.80
N GLN A 135 21.42 11.25 24.71
CA GLN A 135 20.13 11.79 25.19
C GLN A 135 19.22 12.70 24.32
N ARG A 136 17.94 12.32 24.40
CA ARG A 136 16.67 13.08 24.29
C ARG A 136 16.11 13.53 22.92
N SER A 137 14.88 13.05 22.70
CA SER A 137 13.79 13.54 21.84
C SER A 137 13.28 14.94 22.27
N PRO A 138 12.36 15.64 21.55
CA PRO A 138 11.33 15.11 20.63
C PRO A 138 11.12 15.87 19.28
N SER A 139 10.02 15.53 18.59
CA SER A 139 9.41 16.15 17.39
C SER A 139 8.65 17.48 17.70
N PRO A 140 7.85 18.14 16.81
CA PRO A 140 7.43 17.78 15.43
C PRO A 140 7.26 18.92 14.35
N SER A 141 7.35 18.55 13.06
CA SER A 141 6.56 19.06 11.89
C SER A 141 6.53 20.58 11.54
N PRO A 142 5.73 21.04 10.53
CA PRO A 142 5.82 20.87 9.07
C PRO A 142 6.36 22.17 8.38
N GLU A 143 6.43 22.42 7.07
CA GLU A 143 5.41 22.52 5.98
C GLU A 143 6.07 22.67 4.57
N PRO A 144 5.32 22.76 3.44
CA PRO A 144 5.82 22.31 2.12
C PRO A 144 5.85 23.41 1.00
N LEU A 145 5.55 23.01 -0.26
CA LEU A 145 5.36 23.79 -1.51
C LEU A 145 6.63 24.08 -2.35
N GLN A 146 6.60 24.20 -3.68
CA GLN A 146 5.76 23.61 -4.76
C GLN A 146 6.41 23.97 -6.13
N ARG A 147 6.12 23.21 -7.22
CA ARG A 147 6.38 23.58 -8.65
C ARG A 147 7.85 23.59 -9.11
N SER A 148 8.19 23.49 -10.40
CA SER A 148 7.51 22.81 -11.54
C SER A 148 8.47 22.63 -12.72
N TRP A 149 8.33 21.49 -13.42
CA TRP A 149 8.69 21.21 -14.82
C TRP A 149 9.30 22.33 -15.69
N THR A 150 10.43 22.03 -16.32
CA THR A 150 10.60 22.30 -17.77
C THR A 150 11.61 21.34 -18.41
N ARG A 151 11.38 20.94 -19.67
CA ARG A 151 12.29 20.12 -20.49
C ARG A 151 12.77 20.97 -21.67
N ALA A 152 14.08 21.08 -21.86
CA ALA A 152 14.70 21.49 -23.12
C ALA A 152 16.08 20.82 -23.28
N GLN A 153 16.44 20.44 -24.50
CA GLN A 153 17.75 19.86 -24.86
C GLN A 153 18.56 20.84 -25.72
N SER A 154 19.86 20.59 -25.84
CA SER A 154 20.85 21.47 -26.49
C SER A 154 22.15 20.67 -26.76
N PRO A 155 22.97 20.96 -27.79
CA PRO A 155 22.63 21.54 -29.09
C PRO A 155 23.32 20.88 -30.32
N ARG A 156 22.73 21.11 -31.51
CA ARG A 156 23.36 21.49 -32.81
C ARG A 156 24.80 21.03 -33.15
N ALA A 157 24.91 20.38 -34.32
CA ALA A 157 25.99 20.60 -35.31
C ALA A 157 25.39 20.61 -36.74
N ALA A 158 26.11 21.11 -37.75
CA ALA A 158 25.62 21.22 -39.13
C ALA A 158 26.76 21.17 -40.17
N GLY A 159 26.46 20.75 -41.41
CA GLY A 159 27.44 20.73 -42.51
C GLY A 159 26.85 20.30 -43.87
N PHE A 160 26.70 21.29 -44.77
CA PHE A 160 26.90 21.31 -46.24
C PHE A 160 27.04 19.99 -47.05
N ASP A 161 26.54 19.89 -48.30
CA ASP A 161 25.53 20.68 -49.05
C ASP A 161 25.20 20.02 -50.42
N PHE A 162 24.26 20.64 -51.13
CA PHE A 162 24.02 20.62 -52.59
C PHE A 162 22.97 19.48 -53.08
N PHE A 163 22.12 19.54 -54.19
CA PHE A 163 22.04 20.52 -55.39
C PHE A 163 21.38 19.86 -56.63
N LEU A 164 20.75 20.67 -57.50
CA LEU A 164 19.90 20.30 -58.66
C LEU A 164 18.58 19.57 -58.29
N SER A 165 17.38 20.09 -58.56
CA SER A 165 16.76 20.57 -59.85
C SER A 165 16.18 19.42 -60.69
N ASN A 166 14.99 19.51 -61.33
CA ASN A 166 13.94 20.56 -61.37
C ASN A 166 12.68 19.99 -62.06
N LYS A 167 11.57 20.75 -62.04
CA LYS A 167 10.56 20.88 -63.13
C LYS A 167 9.34 19.92 -63.18
N ASN A 168 8.28 20.36 -62.51
CA ASN A 168 6.95 20.70 -63.06
C ASN A 168 6.16 19.71 -63.96
N ASN A 169 4.93 19.42 -63.50
CA ASN A 169 3.64 19.68 -64.18
C ASN A 169 2.93 18.67 -65.12
N ASP A 170 1.60 18.67 -64.90
CA ASP A 170 0.45 18.55 -65.82
C ASP A 170 0.04 17.21 -66.48
N SER A 171 -1.28 16.99 -66.39
CA SER A 171 -2.09 15.94 -67.04
C SER A 171 -2.88 16.55 -68.23
N PRO A 172 -3.82 15.85 -68.93
CA PRO A 172 -4.18 14.42 -68.95
C PRO A 172 -4.36 13.86 -70.40
N ALA A 173 -5.05 12.70 -70.51
CA ALA A 173 -6.00 12.31 -71.58
C ALA A 173 -5.66 11.15 -72.55
N SER A 174 -6.74 10.57 -73.10
CA SER A 174 -6.86 9.44 -74.06
C SER A 174 -6.39 8.06 -73.56
N ARG A 175 -7.14 6.94 -73.57
CA ARG A 175 -8.36 6.47 -74.28
C ARG A 175 -8.18 5.95 -75.72
N LYS A 176 -7.88 4.65 -75.86
CA LYS A 176 -8.56 3.68 -76.75
C LYS A 176 -7.83 2.33 -76.81
N GLU A 177 -8.58 1.24 -76.62
CA GLU A 177 -8.52 0.03 -77.45
C GLU A 177 -9.96 -0.51 -77.61
N PRO A 178 -10.33 -1.05 -78.79
CA PRO A 178 -11.55 -1.83 -79.00
C PRO A 178 -11.26 -3.23 -79.57
N GLU A 179 -12.22 -4.15 -79.47
CA GLU A 179 -12.17 -5.44 -80.16
C GLU A 179 -13.32 -5.58 -81.19
N ASP A 180 -13.08 -6.46 -82.17
CA ASP A 180 -14.03 -7.45 -82.73
C ASP A 180 -14.88 -7.23 -84.02
N GLN A 181 -14.84 -8.29 -84.86
CA GLN A 181 -15.81 -8.77 -85.89
C GLN A 181 -15.83 -8.29 -87.39
N ALA A 182 -15.15 -9.07 -88.25
CA ALA A 182 -15.64 -9.83 -89.44
C ALA A 182 -16.22 -9.22 -90.77
N SER A 183 -15.70 -9.73 -91.91
CA SER A 183 -16.35 -10.09 -93.22
C SER A 183 -17.00 -8.99 -94.12
N GLN A 184 -17.20 -9.12 -95.46
CA GLN A 184 -16.88 -10.14 -96.50
C GLN A 184 -16.77 -9.50 -97.93
N SER A 185 -16.58 -10.30 -99.00
CA SER A 185 -16.35 -9.88 -100.41
C SER A 185 -17.61 -9.86 -101.31
N GLU A 186 -17.52 -9.31 -102.56
CA GLU A 186 -17.85 -9.97 -103.86
C GLU A 186 -17.86 -8.98 -105.09
N SER A 187 -18.09 -9.48 -106.32
CA SER A 187 -17.81 -8.80 -107.61
C SER A 187 -18.57 -9.39 -108.83
N ASP A 188 -18.87 -8.63 -109.89
CA ASP A 188 -19.20 -9.18 -111.24
C ASP A 188 -19.07 -8.19 -112.44
N ALA A 189 -19.14 -8.68 -113.69
CA ALA A 189 -19.09 -7.92 -114.96
C ALA A 189 -19.80 -8.66 -116.15
N LYS A 190 -20.19 -7.98 -117.25
CA LYS A 190 -20.88 -8.59 -118.43
C LYS A 190 -20.62 -7.93 -119.82
N SER A 191 -21.12 -8.57 -120.90
CA SER A 191 -20.64 -8.52 -122.30
C SER A 191 -21.77 -8.61 -123.38
N GLU A 192 -21.51 -9.21 -124.57
CA GLU A 192 -22.41 -9.49 -125.73
C GLU A 192 -22.73 -8.23 -126.65
N ASP A 193 -22.52 -8.11 -127.98
CA ASP A 193 -22.20 -8.95 -129.21
C ASP A 193 -23.43 -9.42 -130.05
N GLY A 194 -23.50 -9.46 -131.42
CA GLY A 194 -22.56 -9.19 -132.55
C GLY A 194 -23.24 -9.12 -133.98
N GLU A 195 -22.49 -9.32 -135.10
CA GLU A 195 -22.91 -9.42 -136.56
C GLU A 195 -23.50 -8.14 -137.27
N ASP A 196 -23.49 -7.89 -138.61
CA ASP A 196 -22.62 -8.25 -139.77
C ASP A 196 -22.85 -7.25 -140.98
N ASP A 197 -21.98 -7.28 -142.01
CA ASP A 197 -22.00 -6.71 -143.39
C ASP A 197 -22.30 -5.21 -143.64
N GLY A 198 -23.04 -4.52 -142.77
CA GLY A 198 -23.18 -3.05 -142.83
C GLY A 198 -21.86 -2.28 -142.58
N ILE A 199 -20.80 -3.01 -142.20
CA ILE A 199 -19.58 -2.45 -141.65
C ILE A 199 -18.60 -1.99 -142.73
N ALA A 200 -18.57 -2.53 -143.96
CA ALA A 200 -17.45 -2.33 -144.91
C ALA A 200 -16.95 -0.87 -145.11
N TYR A 201 -17.86 0.11 -145.15
CA TYR A 201 -17.52 1.54 -145.24
C TYR A 201 -17.08 2.12 -143.88
N THR A 202 -17.78 1.73 -142.80
CA THR A 202 -17.37 1.95 -141.41
C THR A 202 -16.02 1.30 -141.09
N LEU A 203 -15.63 0.25 -141.81
CA LEU A 203 -14.37 -0.46 -141.72
C LEU A 203 -13.27 0.30 -142.47
N HIS A 204 -13.57 0.99 -143.58
CA HIS A 204 -12.62 1.93 -144.20
C HIS A 204 -12.43 3.18 -143.34
N GLN A 205 -13.51 3.72 -142.77
CA GLN A 205 -13.42 4.81 -141.79
C GLN A 205 -12.65 4.38 -140.53
N ARG A 206 -12.92 3.17 -140.01
CA ARG A 206 -12.19 2.60 -138.88
C ARG A 206 -10.77 2.18 -139.24
N VAL A 207 -10.46 1.84 -140.50
CA VAL A 207 -9.08 1.63 -140.97
C VAL A 207 -8.34 2.97 -141.02
N LEU A 208 -8.94 4.06 -141.49
CA LEU A 208 -8.34 5.40 -141.39
C LEU A 208 -8.12 5.82 -139.93
N GLU A 209 -9.08 5.58 -139.04
CA GLU A 209 -8.91 5.82 -137.61
C GLU A 209 -7.87 4.91 -136.97
N LEU A 210 -7.78 3.63 -137.39
CA LEU A 210 -6.75 2.70 -136.94
C LEU A 210 -5.38 3.03 -137.54
N GLU A 211 -5.30 3.63 -138.73
CA GLU A 211 -4.08 4.14 -139.34
C GLU A 211 -3.59 5.40 -138.62
N ASP A 212 -4.50 6.32 -138.24
CA ASP A 212 -4.16 7.48 -137.41
C ASP A 212 -3.86 7.08 -135.95
N GLU A 213 -4.57 6.12 -135.37
CA GLU A 213 -4.25 5.53 -134.06
C GLU A 213 -2.90 4.78 -134.12
N LEU A 214 -2.60 4.06 -135.21
CA LEU A 214 -1.33 3.38 -135.44
C LEU A 214 -0.20 4.38 -135.69
N ASN A 215 -0.44 5.49 -136.40
CA ASN A 215 0.54 6.55 -136.60
C ASN A 215 0.80 7.31 -135.28
N MET A 216 -0.23 7.54 -134.47
CA MET A 216 -0.09 8.06 -133.10
C MET A 216 0.60 7.06 -132.17
N ALA A 217 0.36 5.75 -132.31
CA ALA A 217 1.03 4.71 -131.57
C ALA A 217 2.50 4.58 -132.00
N ASN A 218 2.80 4.68 -133.30
CA ASN A 218 4.15 4.70 -133.85
C ASN A 218 4.91 5.95 -133.41
N LEU A 219 4.28 7.14 -133.39
CA LEU A 219 4.88 8.36 -132.82
C LEU A 219 5.16 8.23 -131.32
N LYS A 220 4.25 7.61 -130.55
CA LYS A 220 4.47 7.29 -129.13
C LYS A 220 5.54 6.22 -128.92
N LEU A 221 5.65 5.25 -129.83
CA LEU A 221 6.65 4.19 -129.81
C LEU A 221 8.02 4.73 -130.23
N ASP A 222 8.08 5.72 -131.13
CA ASP A 222 9.30 6.41 -131.55
C ASP A 222 9.78 7.41 -130.47
N ASP A 223 8.87 8.09 -129.78
CA ASP A 223 9.16 8.88 -128.56
C ASP A 223 9.54 7.97 -127.36
N ALA A 224 8.91 6.80 -127.22
CA ALA A 224 9.31 5.78 -126.25
C ALA A 224 10.67 5.17 -126.60
N ASN A 225 10.96 4.91 -127.87
CA ASN A 225 12.26 4.43 -128.35
C ASN A 225 13.34 5.49 -128.14
N LYS A 226 13.06 6.78 -128.35
CA LYS A 226 14.00 7.87 -128.01
C LYS A 226 14.23 7.98 -126.50
N LYS A 227 13.21 7.73 -125.68
CA LYS A 227 13.38 7.62 -124.21
C LYS A 227 14.13 6.36 -123.80
N LEU A 228 13.96 5.26 -124.54
CA LEU A 228 14.68 4.01 -124.32
C LEU A 228 16.14 4.13 -124.78
N GLU A 229 16.41 4.80 -125.90
CA GLU A 229 17.73 5.20 -126.39
C GLU A 229 18.41 6.15 -125.39
N VAL A 230 17.71 7.14 -124.83
CA VAL A 230 18.24 7.99 -123.74
C VAL A 230 18.47 7.18 -122.45
N LEU A 231 17.66 6.16 -122.16
CA LEU A 231 17.86 5.26 -121.01
C LEU A 231 18.98 4.23 -121.26
N GLU A 232 19.22 3.81 -122.49
CA GLU A 232 20.34 2.96 -122.90
C GLU A 232 21.63 3.78 -122.96
N GLU A 233 21.60 5.02 -123.44
CA GLU A 233 22.71 5.97 -123.28
C GLU A 233 22.99 6.22 -121.79
N GLN A 234 21.98 6.43 -120.94
CA GLN A 234 22.18 6.54 -119.49
C GLN A 234 22.70 5.24 -118.85
N SER A 235 22.25 4.08 -119.33
CA SER A 235 22.72 2.76 -118.87
C SER A 235 24.19 2.54 -119.23
N LEU A 236 24.56 2.80 -120.49
CA LEU A 236 25.93 2.77 -120.98
C LEU A 236 26.81 3.84 -120.30
N LYS A 237 26.25 5.01 -119.98
CA LYS A 237 26.89 6.07 -119.17
C LYS A 237 27.09 5.65 -117.71
N CYS A 238 26.25 4.75 -117.19
CA CYS A 238 26.36 4.17 -115.85
C CYS A 238 27.15 2.84 -115.84
N HIS A 239 27.59 2.34 -117.01
CA HIS A 239 28.35 1.09 -117.15
C HIS A 239 29.83 1.29 -117.54
N CYS A 240 30.49 2.22 -116.85
CA CYS A 240 31.91 2.12 -116.48
C CYS A 240 32.13 2.97 -115.22
N ASP A 241 32.89 2.54 -114.21
CA ASP A 241 33.99 1.57 -114.24
C ASP A 241 33.79 0.30 -113.39
N TYR A 242 33.75 -0.86 -114.07
CA TYR A 242 34.40 -2.09 -113.58
C TYR A 242 35.43 -2.54 -114.62
N LYS A 243 36.50 -1.75 -114.77
CA LYS A 243 37.66 -2.18 -115.53
C LYS A 243 38.41 -3.25 -114.74
N GLU A 244 38.51 -4.45 -115.32
CA GLU A 244 39.39 -5.50 -114.83
C GLU A 244 40.86 -5.08 -114.97
N ASN A 245 41.41 -4.41 -113.96
CA ASN A 245 42.85 -4.38 -113.72
C ASN A 245 43.18 -3.86 -112.31
N GLY A 246 43.89 -4.69 -111.54
CA GLY A 246 44.60 -4.27 -110.33
C GLY A 246 43.73 -3.79 -109.16
N ASN A 247 43.24 -4.72 -108.33
CA ASN A 247 43.66 -4.81 -106.92
C ASN A 247 42.84 -5.86 -106.14
N VAL A 248 43.47 -7.00 -105.82
CA VAL A 248 42.99 -7.93 -104.77
C VAL A 248 42.81 -7.17 -103.44
N ALA A 249 43.60 -6.11 -103.21
CA ALA A 249 43.53 -5.26 -102.03
C ALA A 249 42.15 -4.62 -101.78
N ASP A 250 41.47 -4.04 -102.79
CA ASP A 250 40.19 -3.34 -102.55
C ASP A 250 39.00 -4.31 -102.40
N GLN A 251 39.00 -5.46 -103.09
CA GLN A 251 38.05 -6.54 -102.77
C GLN A 251 38.31 -7.11 -101.36
N THR A 252 39.58 -7.31 -100.97
CA THR A 252 39.97 -7.72 -99.61
C THR A 252 39.55 -6.68 -98.57
N LYS A 253 39.60 -5.39 -98.90
CA LYS A 253 39.20 -4.27 -98.04
C LYS A 253 37.68 -4.19 -97.88
N ASN A 254 36.89 -4.37 -98.95
CA ASN A 254 35.43 -4.45 -98.83
C ASN A 254 34.99 -5.69 -98.03
N VAL A 255 35.61 -6.86 -98.27
CA VAL A 255 35.40 -8.06 -97.46
C VAL A 255 35.87 -7.84 -96.01
N SER A 256 36.94 -7.07 -95.79
CA SER A 256 37.42 -6.70 -94.44
C SER A 256 36.45 -5.75 -93.73
N ASN A 257 35.84 -4.79 -94.42
CA ASN A 257 34.83 -3.90 -93.85
C ASN A 257 33.58 -4.68 -93.46
N ILE A 258 33.02 -5.49 -94.38
CA ILE A 258 31.86 -6.34 -94.10
C ILE A 258 32.17 -7.32 -92.95
N LYS A 259 33.38 -7.89 -92.89
CA LYS A 259 33.83 -8.73 -91.78
C LYS A 259 33.95 -7.95 -90.47
N GLY A 260 34.34 -6.67 -90.51
CA GLY A 260 34.37 -5.76 -89.37
C GLY A 260 32.96 -5.45 -88.85
N GLU A 261 32.02 -5.13 -89.74
CA GLU A 261 30.60 -4.93 -89.41
C GLU A 261 29.96 -6.21 -88.84
N LEU A 262 30.34 -7.39 -89.36
CA LEU A 262 29.87 -8.69 -88.86
C LEU A 262 30.51 -9.05 -87.50
N MET A 263 31.74 -8.61 -87.22
CA MET A 263 32.34 -8.68 -85.88
C MET A 263 31.63 -7.72 -84.91
N GLU A 264 31.42 -6.46 -85.29
CA GLU A 264 30.81 -5.44 -84.42
C GLU A 264 29.33 -5.75 -84.12
N THR A 265 28.57 -6.26 -85.10
CA THR A 265 27.20 -6.76 -84.86
C THR A 265 27.19 -7.99 -83.96
N ARG A 266 28.17 -8.90 -84.08
CA ARG A 266 28.34 -10.05 -83.19
C ARG A 266 28.72 -9.63 -81.77
N GLU A 267 29.59 -8.65 -81.60
CA GLU A 267 29.97 -8.10 -80.29
C GLU A 267 28.76 -7.41 -79.64
N ARG A 268 28.03 -6.54 -80.38
CA ARG A 268 26.77 -5.95 -79.91
C ARG A 268 25.72 -7.01 -79.53
N MET A 269 25.63 -8.10 -80.29
CA MET A 269 24.76 -9.24 -79.98
C MET A 269 25.21 -9.97 -78.71
N GLN A 270 26.52 -10.17 -78.49
CA GLN A 270 27.05 -10.77 -77.26
C GLN A 270 26.80 -9.86 -76.04
N SER A 271 27.04 -8.55 -76.16
CA SER A 271 26.72 -7.58 -75.09
C SER A 271 25.23 -7.59 -74.75
N SER A 272 24.34 -7.61 -75.75
CA SER A 272 22.90 -7.74 -75.52
C SER A 272 22.52 -9.09 -74.87
N GLN A 273 23.17 -10.18 -75.28
CA GLN A 273 22.98 -11.51 -74.67
C GLN A 273 23.50 -11.56 -73.21
N GLU A 274 24.44 -10.70 -72.83
CA GLU A 274 24.95 -10.54 -71.46
C GLU A 274 24.05 -9.64 -70.62
N GLU A 275 23.57 -8.55 -71.20
CA GLU A 275 22.55 -7.67 -70.59
C GLU A 275 21.25 -8.43 -70.31
N ILE A 276 20.76 -9.24 -71.26
CA ILE A 276 19.60 -10.12 -71.07
C ILE A 276 19.83 -11.10 -69.91
N ARG A 277 21.02 -11.70 -69.79
CA ARG A 277 21.36 -12.58 -68.65
C ARG A 277 21.42 -11.83 -67.32
N ALA A 278 21.93 -10.59 -67.31
CA ALA A 278 21.95 -9.75 -66.12
C ALA A 278 20.52 -9.34 -65.69
N LEU A 279 19.67 -8.96 -66.66
CA LEU A 279 18.26 -8.64 -66.43
C LEU A 279 17.47 -9.87 -65.93
N GLN A 280 17.67 -11.04 -66.52
CA GLN A 280 17.08 -12.30 -66.05
C GLN A 280 17.46 -12.59 -64.59
N LYS A 281 18.75 -12.48 -64.23
CA LYS A 281 19.22 -12.65 -62.85
C LYS A 281 18.62 -11.62 -61.89
N ASN A 282 18.46 -10.36 -62.32
CA ASN A 282 17.83 -9.30 -61.54
C ASN A 282 16.33 -9.55 -61.32
N VAL A 283 15.61 -10.02 -62.35
CA VAL A 283 14.20 -10.42 -62.24
C VAL A 283 14.05 -11.60 -61.29
N GLU A 284 14.86 -12.65 -61.43
CA GLU A 284 14.82 -13.81 -60.53
C GLU A 284 15.10 -13.41 -59.07
N SER A 285 16.13 -12.59 -58.83
CA SER A 285 16.44 -12.01 -57.52
C SER A 285 15.27 -11.19 -56.96
N SER A 286 14.59 -10.40 -57.81
CA SER A 286 13.39 -9.65 -57.44
C SER A 286 12.22 -10.56 -57.05
N THR A 287 12.02 -11.70 -57.73
CA THR A 287 10.98 -12.67 -57.33
C THR A 287 11.29 -13.37 -56.00
N ILE A 288 12.57 -13.55 -55.67
CA ILE A 288 13.00 -14.11 -54.37
C ILE A 288 12.70 -13.08 -53.27
N LEU A 289 13.15 -11.84 -53.43
CA LEU A 289 12.87 -10.73 -52.50
C LEU A 289 11.37 -10.46 -52.34
N SER A 290 10.56 -10.64 -53.39
CA SER A 290 9.11 -10.53 -53.33
C SER A 290 8.48 -11.60 -52.42
N LYS A 291 8.92 -12.87 -52.55
CA LYS A 291 8.48 -13.98 -51.68
C LYS A 291 8.92 -13.78 -50.24
N GLU A 292 10.14 -13.31 -50.02
CA GLU A 292 10.68 -13.02 -48.69
C GLU A 292 9.88 -11.88 -48.01
N ASN A 293 9.57 -10.80 -48.75
CA ASN A 293 8.68 -9.75 -48.28
C ASN A 293 7.26 -10.25 -47.95
N SER A 294 6.68 -11.17 -48.74
CA SER A 294 5.37 -11.76 -48.39
C SER A 294 5.42 -12.61 -47.13
N ASN A 295 6.51 -13.35 -46.89
CA ASN A 295 6.69 -14.15 -45.69
C ASN A 295 6.86 -13.25 -44.44
N LEU A 296 7.65 -12.18 -44.55
CA LEU A 296 7.82 -11.18 -43.49
C LEU A 296 6.51 -10.45 -43.19
N LEU A 297 5.71 -10.13 -44.21
CA LEU A 297 4.37 -9.53 -44.04
C LEU A 297 3.41 -10.48 -43.29
N GLU A 298 3.46 -11.78 -43.56
CA GLU A 298 2.65 -12.77 -42.82
C GLU A 298 3.13 -12.98 -41.38
N GLN A 299 4.45 -12.95 -41.14
CA GLN A 299 5.01 -12.98 -39.78
C GLN A 299 4.62 -11.73 -38.98
N ASN A 300 4.72 -10.54 -39.57
CA ASN A 300 4.29 -9.29 -38.93
C ASN A 300 2.80 -9.35 -38.54
N LYS A 301 1.90 -9.81 -39.43
CA LYS A 301 0.48 -10.00 -39.10
C LYS A 301 0.23 -10.95 -37.93
N LYS A 302 1.05 -12.00 -37.78
CA LYS A 302 0.96 -12.93 -36.64
C LYS A 302 1.43 -12.28 -35.33
N LEU A 303 2.53 -11.52 -35.38
CA LEU A 303 3.02 -10.75 -34.24
C LEU A 303 2.05 -9.63 -33.83
N GLU A 304 1.43 -8.94 -34.79
CA GLU A 304 0.38 -7.94 -34.55
C GLU A 304 -0.82 -8.56 -33.81
N ALA A 305 -1.29 -9.74 -34.25
CA ALA A 305 -2.39 -10.46 -33.59
C ALA A 305 -2.03 -11.00 -32.20
N GLU A 306 -0.76 -11.37 -31.96
CA GLU A 306 -0.28 -11.71 -30.62
C GLU A 306 -0.20 -10.46 -29.72
N ILE A 307 0.26 -9.33 -30.26
CA ILE A 307 0.31 -8.05 -29.55
C ILE A 307 -1.10 -7.54 -29.19
N THR A 308 -2.12 -7.69 -30.05
CA THR A 308 -3.50 -7.33 -29.68
C THR A 308 -4.04 -8.25 -28.59
N LYS A 309 -3.85 -9.56 -28.72
CA LYS A 309 -4.28 -10.54 -27.70
C LYS A 309 -3.61 -10.30 -26.33
N LEU A 310 -2.33 -9.94 -26.30
CA LEU A 310 -1.61 -9.60 -25.07
C LEU A 310 -2.11 -8.29 -24.45
N LYS A 311 -2.46 -7.27 -25.26
CA LYS A 311 -3.11 -6.03 -24.78
C LYS A 311 -4.49 -6.32 -24.20
N GLU A 312 -5.33 -7.08 -24.90
CA GLU A 312 -6.66 -7.48 -24.44
C GLU A 312 -6.61 -8.24 -23.11
N GLY A 313 -5.63 -9.14 -22.95
CA GLY A 313 -5.36 -9.81 -21.67
C GLY A 313 -4.97 -8.83 -20.56
N LEU A 314 -4.01 -7.93 -20.83
CA LEU A 314 -3.53 -6.95 -19.85
C LEU A 314 -4.61 -5.94 -19.44
N ASP A 315 -5.46 -5.49 -20.37
CA ASP A 315 -6.59 -4.61 -20.07
C ASP A 315 -7.79 -5.36 -19.45
N SER A 316 -7.81 -6.69 -19.50
CA SER A 316 -8.73 -7.51 -18.71
C SER A 316 -8.26 -7.68 -17.27
N GLU A 317 -6.96 -7.92 -17.05
CA GLU A 317 -6.38 -7.93 -15.68
C GLU A 317 -6.46 -6.55 -15.02
N ARG A 318 -6.19 -5.47 -15.77
CA ARG A 318 -6.38 -4.08 -15.30
C ARG A 318 -7.78 -3.89 -14.72
N ARG A 319 -8.82 -4.28 -15.47
CA ARG A 319 -10.22 -4.14 -15.03
C ARG A 319 -10.52 -4.97 -13.79
N ARG A 320 -9.96 -6.18 -13.66
CA ARG A 320 -10.11 -6.98 -12.43
C ARG A 320 -9.51 -6.30 -11.20
N PHE A 321 -8.31 -5.72 -11.33
CA PHE A 321 -7.70 -4.98 -10.22
C PHE A 321 -8.43 -3.66 -9.91
N GLU A 322 -8.94 -2.96 -10.92
CA GLU A 322 -9.76 -1.74 -10.75
C GLU A 322 -11.07 -2.05 -9.98
N GLU A 323 -11.71 -3.18 -10.31
CA GLU A 323 -12.95 -3.66 -9.69
C GLU A 323 -12.71 -4.15 -8.24
N GLU A 324 -11.63 -4.91 -8.00
CA GLU A 324 -11.25 -5.30 -6.63
C GLU A 324 -10.86 -4.08 -5.77
N LEU A 325 -10.14 -3.10 -6.30
CA LEU A 325 -9.84 -1.86 -5.59
C LEU A 325 -11.12 -1.10 -5.23
N SER A 326 -12.08 -1.01 -6.15
CA SER A 326 -13.38 -0.38 -5.91
C SER A 326 -14.19 -1.09 -4.81
N GLU A 327 -14.18 -2.42 -4.79
CA GLU A 327 -14.80 -3.22 -3.71
C GLU A 327 -14.14 -2.91 -2.35
N LYS A 328 -12.80 -2.93 -2.29
CA LYS A 328 -12.03 -2.72 -1.05
C LYS A 328 -12.16 -1.27 -0.54
N ASP A 329 -12.21 -0.27 -1.41
CA ASP A 329 -12.54 1.12 -1.02
C ASP A 329 -13.98 1.24 -0.49
N GLY A 330 -14.91 0.45 -1.03
CA GLY A 330 -16.26 0.29 -0.50
C GLY A 330 -16.30 -0.34 0.90
N GLU A 331 -15.50 -1.38 1.15
CA GLU A 331 -15.34 -1.99 2.48
C GLU A 331 -14.70 -1.02 3.48
N ILE A 332 -13.61 -0.35 3.09
CA ILE A 332 -12.91 0.66 3.89
C ILE A 332 -13.88 1.80 4.26
N SER A 333 -14.76 2.20 3.34
CA SER A 333 -15.77 3.24 3.59
C SER A 333 -16.84 2.78 4.61
N LYS A 334 -17.32 1.54 4.50
CA LYS A 334 -18.24 0.94 5.50
C LYS A 334 -17.58 0.84 6.89
N LEU A 335 -16.32 0.42 6.94
CA LEU A 335 -15.55 0.30 8.19
C LEU A 335 -15.30 1.67 8.84
N LYS A 336 -14.99 2.71 8.04
CA LYS A 336 -14.88 4.09 8.52
C LYS A 336 -16.18 4.62 9.11
N GLN A 337 -17.33 4.34 8.48
CA GLN A 337 -18.63 4.73 9.02
C GLN A 337 -18.94 4.01 10.33
N ASN A 338 -18.79 2.68 10.36
CA ASN A 338 -19.01 1.88 11.58
C ASN A 338 -18.12 2.34 12.75
N LEU A 339 -16.87 2.75 12.47
CA LEU A 339 -15.95 3.30 13.47
C LEU A 339 -16.39 4.68 13.96
N ALA A 340 -16.92 5.54 13.09
CA ALA A 340 -17.49 6.83 13.47
C ALA A 340 -18.73 6.64 14.36
N ASP A 341 -19.69 5.82 13.94
CA ASP A 341 -20.90 5.49 14.69
C ASP A 341 -20.60 4.91 16.08
N ALA A 342 -19.58 4.04 16.18
CA ALA A 342 -19.12 3.48 17.46
C ALA A 342 -18.44 4.54 18.34
N SER A 343 -17.66 5.45 17.75
CA SER A 343 -17.00 6.53 18.47
C SER A 343 -18.01 7.55 19.01
N GLU A 344 -19.05 7.88 18.25
CA GLU A 344 -20.14 8.76 18.68
C GLU A 344 -20.94 8.14 19.84
N LYS A 345 -21.28 6.84 19.75
CA LYS A 345 -21.94 6.10 20.84
C LYS A 345 -21.11 6.11 22.12
N LEU A 346 -19.81 5.83 22.04
CA LEU A 346 -18.90 5.88 23.20
C LEU A 346 -18.81 7.29 23.80
N LEU A 347 -18.82 8.35 22.98
CA LEU A 347 -18.83 9.74 23.44
C LEU A 347 -20.15 10.07 24.15
N GLN A 348 -21.28 9.63 23.59
CA GLN A 348 -22.60 9.77 24.21
C GLN A 348 -22.68 9.02 25.55
N GLU A 349 -22.28 7.74 25.60
CA GLU A 349 -22.24 6.95 26.83
C GLU A 349 -21.36 7.61 27.89
N ASN A 350 -20.15 8.06 27.53
CA ASN A 350 -19.25 8.77 28.44
C ASN A 350 -19.89 10.05 29.00
N SER A 351 -20.64 10.81 28.17
CA SER A 351 -21.38 11.99 28.65
C SER A 351 -22.47 11.64 29.67
N THR A 352 -23.23 10.55 29.44
CA THR A 352 -24.27 10.09 30.38
C THR A 352 -23.68 9.52 31.67
N ASN A 353 -22.55 8.83 31.58
CA ASN A 353 -21.83 8.32 32.74
C ASN A 353 -21.22 9.48 33.56
N GLY A 354 -20.68 10.52 32.91
CA GLY A 354 -20.24 11.75 33.58
C GLY A 354 -21.36 12.47 34.34
N ALA A 355 -22.57 12.53 33.77
CA ALA A 355 -23.75 13.05 34.46
C ALA A 355 -24.11 12.20 35.69
N ARG A 356 -24.20 10.87 35.54
CA ARG A 356 -24.51 9.94 36.65
C ARG A 356 -23.45 9.96 37.76
N ILE A 357 -22.18 10.10 37.42
CA ILE A 357 -21.09 10.30 38.40
C ILE A 357 -21.30 11.62 39.17
N SER A 358 -21.67 12.70 38.47
CA SER A 358 -21.94 14.01 39.09
C SER A 358 -23.16 13.99 40.03
N GLU A 359 -24.19 13.18 39.72
CA GLU A 359 -25.35 12.95 40.60
C GLU A 359 -24.98 12.13 41.83
N LEU A 360 -24.22 11.04 41.64
CA LEU A 360 -23.73 10.21 42.75
C LEU A 360 -22.80 10.99 43.68
N GLN A 361 -21.94 11.86 43.15
CA GLN A 361 -21.07 12.74 43.94
C GLN A 361 -21.88 13.70 44.83
N LYS A 362 -22.95 14.30 44.30
CA LYS A 362 -23.87 15.14 45.11
C LYS A 362 -24.53 14.32 46.21
N SER A 363 -25.06 13.14 45.89
CA SER A 363 -25.69 12.23 46.87
C SER A 363 -24.72 11.79 47.98
N VAL A 364 -23.45 11.53 47.64
CA VAL A 364 -22.41 11.20 48.62
C VAL A 364 -22.10 12.36 49.56
N GLU A 365 -22.01 13.60 49.06
CA GLU A 365 -21.75 14.78 49.92
C GLU A 365 -22.99 15.16 50.76
N ASP A 366 -24.20 14.96 50.24
CA ASP A 366 -25.46 15.05 51.00
C ASP A 366 -25.52 14.03 52.14
N ILE A 367 -25.08 12.79 51.90
CA ILE A 367 -24.99 11.75 52.94
C ILE A 367 -23.90 12.10 53.96
N ARG A 368 -22.75 12.60 53.50
CA ARG A 368 -21.62 13.01 54.34
C ARG A 368 -21.98 14.15 55.28
N SER A 369 -22.67 15.19 54.79
CA SER A 369 -23.11 16.32 55.62
C SER A 369 -24.16 15.90 56.66
N LYS A 370 -25.05 14.95 56.32
CA LYS A 370 -25.98 14.33 57.29
C LYS A 370 -25.25 13.50 58.35
N LEU A 371 -24.26 12.68 57.95
CA LEU A 371 -23.44 11.89 58.86
C LEU A 371 -22.64 12.78 59.82
N GLU A 372 -22.06 13.86 59.32
CA GLU A 372 -21.33 14.86 60.12
C GLU A 372 -22.24 15.56 61.14
N LYS A 373 -23.49 15.86 60.76
CA LYS A 373 -24.50 16.38 61.70
C LYS A 373 -24.84 15.35 62.78
N VAL A 374 -25.16 14.12 62.40
CA VAL A 374 -25.49 13.04 63.35
C VAL A 374 -24.32 12.72 64.29
N SER A 375 -23.08 12.82 63.81
CA SER A 375 -21.86 12.66 64.63
C SER A 375 -21.78 13.71 65.74
N LYS A 376 -22.10 14.98 65.44
CA LYS A 376 -22.17 16.08 66.41
C LYS A 376 -23.32 15.92 67.40
N GLU A 377 -24.50 15.52 66.93
CA GLU A 377 -25.66 15.25 67.78
C GLU A 377 -25.38 14.05 68.73
N LYS A 378 -24.73 12.99 68.23
CA LYS A 378 -24.27 11.87 69.05
C LYS A 378 -23.30 12.32 70.15
N LEU A 379 -22.27 13.11 69.82
CA LEU A 379 -21.27 13.55 70.79
C LEU A 379 -21.87 14.45 71.88
N LEU A 380 -22.86 15.28 71.54
CA LEU A 380 -23.63 16.06 72.51
C LEU A 380 -24.38 15.14 73.49
N VAL A 381 -25.10 14.14 72.98
CA VAL A 381 -25.82 13.16 73.82
C VAL A 381 -24.86 12.31 74.66
N GLU A 382 -23.72 11.88 74.13
CA GLU A 382 -22.69 11.15 74.88
C GLU A 382 -22.05 11.96 76.01
N ASN A 383 -22.13 13.29 75.98
CA ASN A 383 -21.72 14.14 77.10
C ASN A 383 -22.86 14.34 78.10
N GLN A 384 -24.09 14.59 77.63
CA GLN A 384 -25.27 14.70 78.49
C GLN A 384 -25.55 13.40 79.28
N VAL A 385 -25.27 12.23 78.70
CA VAL A 385 -25.36 10.95 79.42
C VAL A 385 -24.37 10.88 80.57
N LYS A 386 -23.10 11.31 80.39
CA LYS A 386 -22.10 11.34 81.46
C LYS A 386 -22.46 12.32 82.57
N GLU A 387 -22.93 13.52 82.21
CA GLU A 387 -23.42 14.52 83.18
C GLU A 387 -24.56 13.94 84.05
N LEU A 388 -25.43 13.10 83.47
CA LEU A 388 -26.50 12.40 84.19
C LEU A 388 -26.00 11.18 84.99
N GLU A 389 -25.01 10.44 84.50
CA GLU A 389 -24.37 9.33 85.22
C GLU A 389 -23.60 9.83 86.46
N GLU A 390 -22.88 10.94 86.33
CA GLU A 390 -22.19 11.63 87.43
C GLU A 390 -23.21 12.15 88.47
N ALA A 391 -24.26 12.86 88.04
CA ALA A 391 -25.30 13.35 88.93
C ALA A 391 -26.11 12.23 89.61
N ASN A 392 -26.31 11.08 88.96
CA ASN A 392 -26.95 9.92 89.58
C ASN A 392 -26.03 9.28 90.63
N ALA A 393 -24.72 9.21 90.39
CA ALA A 393 -23.76 8.70 91.37
C ALA A 393 -23.70 9.59 92.64
N GLU A 394 -23.75 10.93 92.48
CA GLU A 394 -23.89 11.85 93.60
C GLU A 394 -25.20 11.64 94.39
N ALA A 395 -26.32 11.44 93.69
CA ALA A 395 -27.61 11.16 94.31
C ALA A 395 -27.63 9.81 95.06
N ASP A 396 -27.05 8.76 94.48
CA ASP A 396 -26.91 7.45 95.13
C ASP A 396 -26.04 7.52 96.39
N MET A 397 -24.94 8.31 96.37
CA MET A 397 -24.13 8.56 97.57
C MET A 397 -24.94 9.28 98.65
N TYR A 398 -25.69 10.34 98.30
CA TYR A 398 -26.52 11.07 99.27
C TYR A 398 -27.65 10.19 99.84
N CYS A 399 -28.25 9.32 99.03
CA CYS A 399 -29.19 8.31 99.50
C CYS A 399 -28.55 7.33 100.49
N GLN A 400 -27.33 6.86 100.24
CA GLN A 400 -26.58 5.99 101.17
C GLN A 400 -26.29 6.68 102.50
N GLU A 401 -25.85 7.95 102.47
CA GLU A 401 -25.62 8.76 103.68
C GLU A 401 -26.91 8.93 104.50
N LEU A 402 -28.05 9.22 103.84
CA LEU A 402 -29.35 9.32 104.50
C LEU A 402 -29.80 7.99 105.10
N THR A 403 -29.60 6.85 104.41
CA THR A 403 -29.95 5.54 105.00
C THR A 403 -29.10 5.22 106.22
N ALA A 404 -27.78 5.45 106.16
CA ALA A 404 -26.89 5.22 107.30
C ALA A 404 -27.16 6.20 108.47
N GLY A 405 -27.69 7.40 108.19
CA GLY A 405 -28.19 8.33 109.20
C GLY A 405 -29.49 7.85 109.86
N ALA A 406 -30.43 7.33 109.07
CA ALA A 406 -31.70 6.80 109.55
C ALA A 406 -31.51 5.51 110.39
N GLU A 407 -30.60 4.63 109.98
CA GLU A 407 -30.22 3.43 110.73
C GLU A 407 -29.68 3.80 112.13
N LYS A 408 -28.69 4.70 112.21
CA LYS A 408 -28.15 5.20 113.48
C LYS A 408 -29.24 5.79 114.37
N LEU A 409 -30.09 6.67 113.84
CA LEU A 409 -31.20 7.24 114.60
C LEU A 409 -32.18 6.16 115.10
N SER A 410 -32.35 5.06 114.38
CA SER A 410 -33.15 3.92 114.84
C SER A 410 -32.44 3.13 115.95
N GLU A 411 -31.12 2.93 115.88
CA GLU A 411 -30.33 2.31 116.96
C GLU A 411 -30.39 3.17 118.24
N GLU A 412 -30.20 4.49 118.11
CA GLU A 412 -30.27 5.43 119.23
C GLU A 412 -31.68 5.43 119.86
N LYS A 413 -32.73 5.39 119.02
CA LYS A 413 -34.11 5.25 119.49
C LYS A 413 -34.31 3.96 120.28
N PHE A 414 -33.90 2.79 119.76
CA PHE A 414 -34.06 1.52 120.46
C PHE A 414 -33.27 1.47 121.77
N ARG A 415 -32.07 2.07 121.80
CA ARG A 415 -31.27 2.25 123.03
C ARG A 415 -32.03 3.06 124.08
N HIS A 416 -32.59 4.21 123.72
CA HIS A 416 -33.36 5.05 124.64
C HIS A 416 -34.71 4.42 125.04
N GLU A 417 -35.38 3.66 124.17
CA GLU A 417 -36.57 2.87 124.53
C GLU A 417 -36.22 1.78 125.56
N ALA A 418 -35.08 1.10 125.42
CA ALA A 418 -34.59 0.14 126.41
C ALA A 418 -34.23 0.79 127.75
N GLU A 419 -33.53 1.93 127.73
CA GLU A 419 -33.24 2.74 128.93
C GLU A 419 -34.53 3.11 129.67
N ILE A 420 -35.54 3.63 128.95
CA ILE A 420 -36.86 3.98 129.50
C ILE A 420 -37.53 2.76 130.15
N LEU A 421 -37.47 1.57 129.53
CA LEU A 421 -38.03 0.34 130.11
C LEU A 421 -37.32 -0.06 131.42
N THR A 422 -35.98 0.06 131.50
CA THR A 422 -35.25 -0.21 132.75
C THR A 422 -35.57 0.81 133.85
N MET A 423 -35.76 2.08 133.49
CA MET A 423 -36.20 3.13 134.43
C MET A 423 -37.64 2.89 134.91
N GLN A 424 -38.55 2.46 134.03
CA GLN A 424 -39.93 2.11 134.43
C GLN A 424 -39.97 0.92 135.38
N GLN A 425 -39.14 -0.11 135.16
CA GLN A 425 -39.06 -1.26 136.05
C GLN A 425 -38.45 -0.90 137.41
N SER A 426 -37.36 -0.13 137.47
CA SER A 426 -36.79 0.33 138.74
C SER A 426 -37.72 1.28 139.51
N LEU A 427 -38.49 2.14 138.84
CA LEU A 427 -39.54 2.95 139.47
C LEU A 427 -40.67 2.09 140.07
N LYS A 428 -41.06 1.00 139.40
CA LYS A 428 -42.04 0.03 139.90
C LYS A 428 -41.52 -0.74 141.11
N ASP A 429 -40.24 -1.13 141.11
CA ASP A 429 -39.61 -1.81 142.25
C ASP A 429 -39.48 -0.86 143.45
N LEU A 430 -39.01 0.38 143.25
CA LEU A 430 -39.00 1.43 144.27
C LEU A 430 -40.41 1.72 144.82
N LYS A 431 -41.44 1.73 143.97
CA LYS A 431 -42.83 1.88 144.42
C LYS A 431 -43.25 0.73 145.33
N SER A 432 -42.87 -0.52 145.01
CA SER A 432 -43.17 -1.68 145.86
C SER A 432 -42.49 -1.60 147.24
N ILE A 433 -41.28 -1.02 147.30
CA ILE A 433 -40.54 -0.75 148.55
C ILE A 433 -41.20 0.37 149.35
N ILE A 434 -41.69 1.44 148.69
CA ILE A 434 -42.46 2.49 149.36
C ILE A 434 -43.78 1.92 149.92
N GLU A 435 -44.45 1.03 149.19
CA GLU A 435 -45.67 0.35 149.65
C GLU A 435 -45.42 -0.64 150.80
N SER A 436 -44.25 -1.28 150.90
CA SER A 436 -43.89 -2.14 152.04
C SER A 436 -43.52 -1.30 153.27
N LEU A 437 -42.68 -0.27 153.11
CA LEU A 437 -42.33 0.67 154.17
C LEU A 437 -43.56 1.43 154.71
N ALA A 438 -44.55 1.74 153.86
CA ALA A 438 -45.81 2.33 154.31
C ALA A 438 -46.63 1.36 155.18
N LYS A 439 -46.64 0.05 154.86
CA LYS A 439 -47.28 -0.99 155.68
C LYS A 439 -46.55 -1.19 157.01
N GLU A 440 -45.22 -1.25 156.98
CA GLU A 440 -44.38 -1.34 158.19
C GLU A 440 -44.56 -0.13 159.11
N LYS A 441 -44.56 1.09 158.55
CA LYS A 441 -44.87 2.32 159.28
C LYS A 441 -46.27 2.27 159.90
N SER A 442 -47.27 1.74 159.17
CA SER A 442 -48.64 1.58 159.68
C SER A 442 -48.71 0.61 160.87
N LEU A 443 -48.02 -0.53 160.78
CA LEU A 443 -47.88 -1.49 161.89
C LEU A 443 -47.18 -0.86 163.10
N MET A 444 -46.07 -0.14 162.88
CA MET A 444 -45.38 0.59 163.95
C MET A 444 -46.27 1.65 164.59
N THR A 445 -47.08 2.40 163.82
CA THR A 445 -48.05 3.34 164.43
C THR A 445 -49.14 2.63 165.22
N SER A 446 -49.61 1.44 164.80
CA SER A 446 -50.53 0.63 165.62
C SER A 446 -49.88 0.24 166.94
N TRP A 447 -48.66 -0.33 166.89
CA TRP A 447 -47.90 -0.72 168.09
C TRP A 447 -47.64 0.45 169.03
N PHE A 448 -47.36 1.66 168.50
CA PHE A 448 -47.26 2.86 169.33
C PHE A 448 -48.60 3.23 169.97
N THR A 449 -49.73 3.19 169.26
CA THR A 449 -51.06 3.46 169.87
C THR A 449 -51.48 2.40 170.89
N ASP A 450 -51.09 1.13 170.68
CA ASP A 450 -51.33 0.04 171.64
C ASP A 450 -50.47 0.23 172.90
N LEU A 451 -49.20 0.61 172.74
CA LEU A 451 -48.31 1.00 173.84
C LEU A 451 -48.81 2.23 174.60
N GLU A 452 -49.31 3.26 173.90
CA GLU A 452 -49.93 4.43 174.53
C GLU A 452 -51.19 4.06 175.33
N GLN A 453 -52.02 3.14 174.84
CA GLN A 453 -53.13 2.58 175.63
C GLN A 453 -52.64 1.83 176.86
N VAL A 454 -51.61 0.98 176.75
CA VAL A 454 -51.06 0.22 177.88
C VAL A 454 -50.43 1.15 178.93
N VAL A 455 -49.66 2.16 178.50
CA VAL A 455 -49.09 3.18 179.39
C VAL A 455 -50.18 4.06 180.01
N GLY A 456 -51.25 4.39 179.27
CA GLY A 456 -52.41 5.10 179.80
C GLY A 456 -53.14 4.29 180.89
N ARG A 457 -53.39 3.01 180.65
CA ARG A 457 -53.94 2.08 181.66
C ARG A 457 -53.01 1.95 182.87
N GLY A 458 -51.70 1.86 182.64
CA GLY A 458 -50.68 1.83 183.70
C GLY A 458 -50.70 3.07 184.59
N LYS A 459 -50.81 4.27 184.01
CA LYS A 459 -50.95 5.54 184.77
C LYS A 459 -52.20 5.55 185.65
N ASN A 460 -53.31 4.96 185.19
CA ASN A 460 -54.54 4.86 185.98
C ASN A 460 -54.47 3.82 187.12
N ILE A 461 -53.47 2.93 187.14
CA ILE A 461 -53.26 1.95 188.22
C ILE A 461 -52.43 2.54 189.37
N PHE A 462 -51.71 3.64 189.14
CA PHE A 462 -50.99 4.41 190.16
C PHE A 462 -51.76 5.68 190.60
N ALA A 463 -53.09 5.65 190.52
CA ALA A 463 -53.97 6.78 190.79
C ALA A 463 -55.03 6.47 191.87
N GLU A 464 -54.61 5.80 192.94
CA GLU A 464 -55.36 5.56 194.18
C GLU A 464 -54.43 5.66 195.40
#